data_AF-A0A2V8I7L7-F1
#
_entry.id   AF-A0A2V8I7L7-F1
#
_cell.length_a   1.000
_cell.length_b   1.000
_cell.length_c   1.000
_cell.angle_alpha   90.00
_cell.angle_beta   90.00
_cell.angle_gamma   90.00
#
_symmetry.space_group_name_H-M   'P 1'
#
loop_
_entity.id
_entity.type
_entity.pdbx_description
1 polymer ?
#
loop_
_entity_poly.entity_id
_entity_poly.type
_entity_poly.pdbx_seq_one_letter_code
_entity_poly.pdbx_strand_id
1 'polypeptide(L)'
;MTDAQPKFNMDYFVGVWNFESNLSESPLGAGGPMSGSETIRNVWDGRFWDITIKGEGPEGPFTGKGIITYQDSFSGQSYMRYEVTRGIALLRTGNLGCDLGGTCNLYFETPPFEHNGSRVQLRGRYYLTSPSSYRVTTEIAVDKGEYRNWGTTWYTKDEKAKPPAIK
;
A
#
# COMPACT_ATOMS: atom_id res chain seq x y z
N MET A 1 9.43 -6.88 30.99
CA MET A 1 8.52 -5.84 30.49
C MET A 1 8.95 -5.55 29.07
N THR A 2 8.10 -5.81 28.09
CA THR A 2 8.31 -5.34 26.71
C THR A 2 7.92 -3.87 26.67
N ASP A 3 8.80 -2.99 26.21
CA ASP A 3 8.47 -1.58 25.99
C ASP A 3 7.22 -1.47 25.12
N ALA A 4 6.30 -0.58 25.51
CA ALA A 4 5.10 -0.33 24.73
C ALA A 4 5.51 0.25 23.37
N GLN A 5 5.16 -0.42 22.28
CA GLN A 5 5.42 0.11 20.94
C GLN A 5 4.68 1.45 20.76
N PRO A 6 5.35 2.48 20.21
CA PRO A 6 4.68 3.74 19.92
C PRO A 6 3.48 3.51 19.00
N LYS A 7 2.36 4.16 19.34
CA LYS A 7 1.18 4.17 18.47
C LYS A 7 1.49 4.89 17.17
N PHE A 8 1.26 4.23 16.05
CA PHE A 8 1.40 4.78 14.73
C PHE A 8 0.24 5.71 14.41
N ASN A 9 0.56 6.88 13.88
CA ASN A 9 -0.45 7.79 13.37
C ASN A 9 -0.69 7.54 11.88
N MET A 10 -1.83 6.94 11.55
CA MET A 10 -2.23 6.65 10.17
C MET A 10 -2.39 7.89 9.28
N ASP A 11 -2.59 9.07 9.87
CA ASP A 11 -2.64 10.33 9.11
C ASP A 11 -1.29 10.69 8.46
N TYR A 12 -0.22 9.95 8.77
CA TYR A 12 1.00 9.92 7.96
C TYR A 12 0.67 9.83 6.46
N PHE A 13 -0.26 8.93 6.10
CA PHE A 13 -0.64 8.68 4.71
C PHE A 13 -1.56 9.75 4.12
N VAL A 14 -2.20 10.60 4.92
CA VAL A 14 -3.14 11.63 4.41
C VAL A 14 -2.39 12.63 3.52
N GLY A 15 -2.97 12.89 2.34
CA GLY A 15 -2.44 13.80 1.34
C GLY A 15 -2.43 13.19 -0.06
N VAL A 16 -1.65 13.82 -0.94
CA VAL A 16 -1.38 13.32 -2.29
C VAL A 16 0.04 12.78 -2.33
N TRP A 17 0.20 11.58 -2.87
CA TRP A 17 1.47 10.90 -3.02
C TRP A 17 1.69 10.57 -4.48
N ASN A 18 2.80 11.03 -5.04
CA ASN A 18 3.27 10.58 -6.34
C ASN A 18 3.99 9.26 -6.17
N PHE A 19 3.75 8.31 -7.07
CA PHE A 19 4.41 7.02 -7.03
C PHE A 19 5.12 6.70 -8.34
N GLU A 20 6.19 5.93 -8.22
CA GLU A 20 6.95 5.37 -9.33
C GLU A 20 7.37 3.94 -8.99
N SER A 21 7.36 3.06 -9.99
CA SER A 21 7.78 1.67 -9.82
C SER A 21 8.30 1.09 -11.13
N ASN A 22 9.04 0.00 -11.03
CA ASN A 22 9.37 -0.87 -12.15
C ASN A 22 9.03 -2.30 -11.73
N LEU A 23 8.00 -2.87 -12.32
CA LEU A 23 7.48 -4.19 -11.93
C LEU A 23 7.89 -5.25 -12.94
N SER A 24 8.14 -6.45 -12.43
CA SER A 24 8.35 -7.63 -13.26
C SER A 24 7.03 -8.09 -13.87
N GLU A 25 7.10 -8.65 -15.08
CA GLU A 25 5.96 -9.28 -15.74
C GLU A 25 5.40 -10.40 -14.86
N SER A 26 4.06 -10.51 -14.83
CA SER A 26 3.37 -11.50 -14.02
C SER A 26 1.94 -11.72 -14.54
N PRO A 27 1.18 -12.66 -13.97
CA PRO A 27 -0.25 -12.76 -14.27
C PRO A 27 -1.03 -11.46 -14.04
N LEU A 28 -0.53 -10.52 -13.21
CA LEU A 28 -1.12 -9.20 -12.96
C LEU A 28 -0.91 -8.17 -14.09
N GLY A 29 -0.30 -8.59 -15.20
CA GLY A 29 -0.12 -7.81 -16.42
C GLY A 29 1.34 -7.60 -16.82
N ALA A 30 1.52 -6.83 -17.88
CA ALA A 30 2.84 -6.55 -18.46
C ALA A 30 3.81 -5.91 -17.45
N GLY A 31 5.07 -6.34 -17.49
CA GLY A 31 6.15 -5.75 -16.72
C GLY A 31 6.60 -4.40 -17.29
N GLY A 32 7.23 -3.58 -16.46
CA GLY A 32 7.81 -2.30 -16.86
C GLY A 32 7.53 -1.16 -15.87
N PRO A 33 7.87 0.08 -16.29
CA PRO A 33 7.69 1.26 -15.48
C PRO A 33 6.19 1.58 -15.29
N MET A 34 5.82 1.97 -14.07
CA MET A 34 4.53 2.59 -13.79
C MET A 34 4.72 3.82 -12.92
N SER A 35 3.88 4.83 -13.11
CA SER A 35 3.88 6.03 -12.29
C SER A 35 2.49 6.60 -12.15
N GLY A 36 2.31 7.52 -11.20
CA GLY A 36 1.02 8.16 -10.98
C GLY A 36 0.95 8.86 -9.65
N SER A 37 -0.28 9.01 -9.15
CA SER A 37 -0.57 9.54 -7.84
C SER A 37 -1.67 8.77 -7.13
N GLU A 38 -1.58 8.72 -5.81
CA GLU A 38 -2.70 8.38 -4.93
C GLU A 38 -3.06 9.56 -4.04
N THR A 39 -4.35 9.72 -3.77
CA THR A 39 -4.88 10.65 -2.77
C THR A 39 -5.50 9.83 -1.66
N ILE A 40 -5.10 10.10 -0.43
CA ILE A 40 -5.61 9.46 0.77
C ILE A 40 -6.25 10.52 1.67
N ARG A 41 -7.50 10.29 2.09
CA ARG A 41 -8.22 11.17 3.02
C ARG A 41 -8.70 10.39 4.22
N ASN A 42 -8.60 11.00 5.39
CA ASN A 42 -9.26 10.52 6.59
C ASN A 42 -10.79 10.66 6.42
N VAL A 43 -11.54 9.61 6.75
CA VAL A 43 -13.01 9.58 6.68
C VAL A 43 -13.58 8.85 7.90
N TRP A 44 -14.88 9.06 8.16
CA TRP A 44 -15.64 8.35 9.22
C TRP A 44 -14.97 8.36 10.61
N ASP A 45 -14.74 9.57 11.13
CA ASP A 45 -14.22 9.86 12.47
C ASP A 45 -12.80 9.33 12.76
N GLY A 46 -11.92 9.31 11.76
CA GLY A 46 -10.53 8.90 11.97
C GLY A 46 -10.31 7.39 12.07
N ARG A 47 -11.28 6.59 11.64
CA ARG A 47 -11.21 5.12 11.68
C ARG A 47 -10.88 4.50 10.32
N PHE A 48 -11.06 5.27 9.25
CA PHE A 48 -10.96 4.83 7.89
C PHE A 48 -10.27 5.88 7.02
N TRP A 49 -9.63 5.45 5.94
CA TRP A 49 -9.06 6.36 4.95
C TRP A 49 -9.48 5.95 3.56
N ASP A 50 -10.09 6.86 2.79
CA ASP A 50 -10.38 6.61 1.38
C ASP A 50 -9.09 6.68 0.55
N ILE A 51 -9.06 5.97 -0.57
CA ILE A 51 -7.95 6.02 -1.52
C ILE A 51 -8.54 6.30 -2.90
N THR A 52 -7.93 7.24 -3.63
CA THR A 52 -8.14 7.43 -5.07
C THR A 52 -6.81 7.35 -5.78
N ILE A 53 -6.71 6.54 -6.83
CA ILE A 53 -5.48 6.29 -7.58
C ILE A 53 -5.68 6.73 -9.03
N LYS A 54 -4.68 7.38 -9.59
CA LYS A 54 -4.54 7.63 -11.03
C LYS A 54 -3.11 7.29 -11.43
N GLY A 55 -2.93 6.56 -12.52
CA GLY A 55 -1.59 6.25 -12.98
C GLY A 55 -1.54 5.84 -14.43
N GLU A 56 -0.34 5.53 -14.87
CA GLU A 56 0.01 5.06 -16.19
C GLU A 56 1.02 3.92 -16.05
N GLY A 57 0.89 2.93 -16.92
CA GLY A 57 1.80 1.79 -16.97
C GLY A 57 1.85 1.20 -18.38
N PRO A 58 2.47 0.02 -18.55
CA PRO A 58 2.68 -0.59 -19.86
C PRO A 58 1.39 -0.87 -20.64
N GLU A 59 0.27 -1.05 -19.94
CA GLU A 59 -1.06 -1.31 -20.53
C GLU A 59 -1.90 -0.02 -20.69
N GLY A 60 -1.30 1.15 -20.48
CA GLY A 60 -1.93 2.45 -20.60
C GLY A 60 -2.40 3.05 -19.26
N PRO A 61 -3.21 4.12 -19.31
CA PRO A 61 -3.69 4.82 -18.13
C PRO A 61 -4.70 3.98 -17.33
N PHE A 62 -4.65 4.12 -16.01
CA PHE A 62 -5.57 3.43 -15.10
C PHE A 62 -6.04 4.33 -13.95
N THR A 63 -7.15 3.93 -13.35
CA THR A 63 -7.66 4.52 -12.12
C THR A 63 -7.95 3.43 -11.10
N GLY A 64 -7.97 3.82 -9.84
CA GLY A 64 -8.31 2.92 -8.75
C GLY A 64 -8.97 3.63 -7.59
N LYS A 65 -9.61 2.85 -6.72
CA LYS A 65 -10.22 3.32 -5.48
C LYS A 65 -9.99 2.29 -4.38
N GLY A 66 -9.96 2.74 -3.15
CA GLY A 66 -9.77 1.84 -2.02
C GLY A 66 -10.14 2.45 -0.69
N ILE A 67 -9.87 1.67 0.35
CA ILE A 67 -10.06 2.04 1.74
C ILE A 67 -8.94 1.42 2.59
N ILE A 68 -8.50 2.15 3.60
CA ILE A 68 -7.62 1.67 4.65
C ILE A 68 -8.42 1.63 5.95
N THR A 69 -8.22 0.57 6.75
CA THR A 69 -8.68 0.49 8.13
C THR A 69 -7.48 0.23 9.03
N TYR A 70 -7.58 0.68 10.28
CA TYR A 70 -6.52 0.54 11.26
C TYR A 70 -7.12 0.12 12.60
N GLN A 71 -6.44 -0.80 13.28
CA GLN A 71 -6.81 -1.28 14.59
C GLN A 71 -5.60 -1.27 15.51
N ASP A 72 -5.81 -0.74 16.71
CA ASP A 72 -4.88 -0.76 17.83
C ASP A 72 -5.56 -1.53 18.97
N SER A 73 -5.01 -2.68 19.33
CA SER A 73 -5.63 -3.59 20.30
C SER A 73 -4.60 -4.32 21.15
N PHE A 74 -5.05 -5.16 22.08
CA PHE A 74 -4.15 -5.92 22.96
C PHE A 74 -3.16 -6.83 22.21
N SER A 75 -3.45 -7.22 20.97
CA SER A 75 -2.56 -8.01 20.11
C SER A 75 -1.57 -7.16 19.29
N GLY A 76 -1.55 -5.84 19.48
CA GLY A 76 -0.74 -4.90 18.72
C GLY A 76 -1.52 -4.13 17.65
N GLN A 77 -0.75 -3.47 16.79
CA GLN A 77 -1.24 -2.57 15.75
C GLN A 77 -1.30 -3.29 14.41
N SER A 78 -2.44 -3.17 13.71
CA SER A 78 -2.69 -3.81 12.43
C SER A 78 -3.49 -2.92 11.49
N TYR A 79 -3.39 -3.18 10.20
CA TYR A 79 -4.15 -2.47 9.18
C TYR A 79 -4.65 -3.41 8.09
N MET A 80 -5.66 -2.93 7.38
CA MET A 80 -6.15 -3.51 6.15
C MET A 80 -6.16 -2.42 5.09
N ARG A 81 -5.70 -2.73 3.88
CA ARG A 81 -5.85 -1.89 2.69
C ARG A 81 -6.54 -2.69 1.62
N TYR A 82 -7.77 -2.31 1.29
CA TYR A 82 -8.51 -2.87 0.17
C TYR A 82 -8.55 -1.86 -0.96
N GLU A 83 -8.16 -2.27 -2.17
CA GLU A 83 -8.23 -1.41 -3.35
C GLU A 83 -8.62 -2.19 -4.60
N VAL A 84 -9.26 -1.51 -5.53
CA VAL A 84 -9.54 -2.01 -6.87
C VAL A 84 -8.82 -1.11 -7.86
N THR A 85 -7.91 -1.68 -8.64
CA THR A 85 -7.16 -1.00 -9.71
C THR A 85 -6.93 -1.94 -10.87
N ARG A 86 -7.00 -1.46 -12.11
CA ARG A 86 -6.80 -2.27 -13.33
C ARG A 86 -7.64 -3.57 -13.35
N GLY A 87 -8.85 -3.54 -12.78
CA GLY A 87 -9.73 -4.71 -12.67
C GLY A 87 -9.32 -5.75 -11.61
N ILE A 88 -8.29 -5.46 -10.82
CA ILE A 88 -7.79 -6.34 -9.75
C ILE A 88 -8.24 -5.79 -8.40
N ALA A 89 -8.97 -6.60 -7.63
CA ALA A 89 -9.32 -6.31 -6.25
C ALA A 89 -8.24 -6.90 -5.32
N LEU A 90 -7.50 -6.04 -4.63
CA LEU A 90 -6.43 -6.42 -3.72
C LEU A 90 -6.80 -6.13 -2.28
N LEU A 91 -6.80 -7.17 -1.45
CA LEU A 91 -6.92 -7.07 -0.01
C LEU A 91 -5.55 -7.31 0.62
N ARG A 92 -4.92 -6.27 1.15
CA ARG A 92 -3.67 -6.35 1.92
C ARG A 92 -3.98 -6.25 3.40
N THR A 93 -3.47 -7.18 4.19
CA THR A 93 -3.63 -7.16 5.65
C THR A 93 -2.29 -7.40 6.31
N GLY A 94 -2.03 -6.74 7.43
CA GLY A 94 -0.91 -7.13 8.28
C GLY A 94 -0.64 -6.19 9.44
N ASN A 95 0.44 -6.51 10.13
CA ASN A 95 0.86 -5.83 11.35
C ASN A 95 1.79 -4.66 11.03
N LEU A 96 1.81 -3.69 11.94
CA LEU A 96 2.71 -2.57 11.86
C LEU A 96 3.37 -2.28 13.20
N GLY A 97 4.55 -1.69 13.13
CA GLY A 97 5.30 -1.28 14.31
C GLY A 97 6.36 -0.24 13.96
N CYS A 98 6.68 0.58 14.94
CA CYS A 98 7.71 1.60 14.86
C CYS A 98 8.81 1.31 15.86
N ASP A 99 10.05 1.59 15.48
CA ASP A 99 11.14 1.65 16.44
C ASP A 99 11.13 2.98 17.21
N LEU A 100 11.93 3.05 18.29
CA LEU A 100 12.08 4.27 19.09
C LEU A 100 12.73 5.43 18.32
N GLY A 101 13.36 5.14 17.17
CA GLY A 101 13.93 6.15 16.26
C GLY A 101 12.91 6.76 15.30
N GLY A 102 11.64 6.36 15.38
CA GLY A 102 10.56 6.89 14.55
C GLY A 102 10.46 6.25 13.16
N THR A 103 11.25 5.21 12.87
CA THR A 103 11.10 4.44 11.62
C THR A 103 10.00 3.40 11.80
N CYS A 104 9.00 3.45 10.93
CA CYS A 104 7.86 2.54 10.98
C CYS A 104 7.86 1.58 9.80
N ASN A 105 7.36 0.37 10.04
CA ASN A 105 7.21 -0.65 9.03
C ASN A 105 5.83 -1.28 9.11
N LEU A 106 5.19 -1.43 7.96
CA LEU A 106 3.92 -2.13 7.83
C LEU A 106 4.17 -3.35 6.96
N TYR A 107 3.92 -4.55 7.49
CA TYR A 107 3.98 -5.78 6.71
C TYR A 107 2.60 -6.06 6.12
N PHE A 108 2.55 -6.69 4.96
CA PHE A 108 1.30 -7.19 4.42
C PHE A 108 1.45 -8.53 3.73
N GLU A 109 0.33 -9.23 3.69
CA GLU A 109 0.04 -10.31 2.76
C GLU A 109 -1.35 -10.12 2.16
N THR A 110 -1.61 -10.81 1.06
CA THR A 110 -2.95 -10.98 0.52
C THR A 110 -3.43 -12.41 0.77
N PRO A 111 -4.74 -12.66 0.89
CA PRO A 111 -5.24 -13.99 0.59
C PRO A 111 -4.89 -14.34 -0.87
N PRO A 112 -4.74 -15.63 -1.21
CA PRO A 112 -4.59 -16.04 -2.60
C PRO A 112 -5.84 -15.64 -3.41
N PHE A 113 -5.63 -15.15 -4.63
CA PHE A 113 -6.71 -14.74 -5.54
C PHE A 113 -6.42 -15.19 -6.97
N GLU A 114 -7.47 -15.42 -7.75
CA GLU A 114 -7.35 -15.82 -9.15
C GLU A 114 -7.29 -14.60 -10.05
N HIS A 115 -6.35 -14.58 -10.99
CA HIS A 115 -6.28 -13.55 -12.03
C HIS A 115 -5.60 -14.10 -13.27
N ASN A 116 -6.18 -13.84 -14.45
CA ASN A 116 -5.69 -14.35 -15.74
C ASN A 116 -5.38 -15.86 -15.77
N GLY A 117 -6.18 -16.66 -15.05
CA GLY A 117 -6.04 -18.12 -15.01
C GLY A 117 -4.97 -18.66 -14.05
N SER A 118 -4.31 -17.78 -13.29
CA SER A 118 -3.31 -18.16 -12.28
C SER A 118 -3.77 -17.79 -10.88
N ARG A 119 -3.35 -18.60 -9.90
CA ARG A 119 -3.49 -18.30 -8.48
C ARG A 119 -2.33 -17.43 -8.03
N VAL A 120 -2.61 -16.20 -7.63
CA VAL A 120 -1.62 -15.21 -7.19
C VAL A 120 -1.71 -15.00 -5.68
N GLN A 121 -0.56 -14.83 -5.03
CA GLN A 121 -0.49 -14.32 -3.67
C GLN A 121 0.63 -13.29 -3.56
N LEU A 122 0.36 -12.17 -2.89
CA LEU A 122 1.33 -11.11 -2.67
C LEU A 122 1.71 -11.03 -1.20
N ARG A 123 2.95 -10.64 -0.93
CA ARG A 123 3.39 -10.18 0.38
C ARG A 123 4.37 -9.03 0.23
N GLY A 124 4.57 -8.27 1.28
CA GLY A 124 5.50 -7.17 1.21
C GLY A 124 5.59 -6.33 2.46
N ARG A 125 6.23 -5.18 2.30
CA ARG A 125 6.51 -4.26 3.40
C ARG A 125 6.54 -2.82 2.93
N TYR A 126 5.89 -1.95 3.69
CA TYR A 126 6.07 -0.51 3.62
C TYR A 126 7.24 -0.13 4.54
N TYR A 127 8.15 0.69 4.04
CA TYR A 127 9.25 1.29 4.79
C TYR A 127 9.01 2.80 4.86
N LEU A 128 8.66 3.29 6.04
CA LEU A 128 8.36 4.71 6.26
C LEU A 128 9.62 5.37 6.77
N THR A 129 10.42 5.88 5.83
CA THR A 129 11.78 6.37 6.08
C THR A 129 11.85 7.87 6.34
N SER A 130 10.82 8.63 5.99
CA SER A 130 10.75 10.07 6.26
C SER A 130 9.29 10.56 6.32
N PRO A 131 9.03 11.79 6.80
CA PRO A 131 7.68 12.38 6.78
C PRO A 131 7.06 12.54 5.38
N SER A 132 7.88 12.61 4.33
CA SER A 132 7.45 12.92 2.96
C SER A 132 7.82 11.84 1.94
N SER A 133 8.34 10.70 2.38
CA SER A 133 8.65 9.56 1.51
C SER A 133 8.54 8.21 2.20
N TYR A 134 8.04 7.23 1.47
CA TYR A 134 8.05 5.84 1.85
C TYR A 134 8.23 4.95 0.61
N ARG A 135 8.58 3.69 0.81
CA ARG A 135 8.64 2.69 -0.27
C ARG A 135 7.91 1.42 0.10
N VAL A 136 7.42 0.71 -0.91
CA VAL A 136 6.74 -0.57 -0.77
C VAL A 136 7.47 -1.61 -1.59
N THR A 137 8.04 -2.62 -0.95
CA THR A 137 8.59 -3.78 -1.64
C THR A 137 7.53 -4.87 -1.70
N THR A 138 7.31 -5.45 -2.88
CA THR A 138 6.33 -6.52 -3.07
C THR A 138 6.98 -7.75 -3.66
N GLU A 139 6.63 -8.91 -3.11
CA GLU A 139 6.94 -10.23 -3.62
C GLU A 139 5.67 -10.91 -4.09
N ILE A 140 5.79 -11.75 -5.12
CA ILE A 140 4.70 -12.49 -5.74
C ILE A 140 4.99 -13.99 -5.72
N ALA A 141 3.99 -14.77 -5.38
CA ALA A 141 3.94 -16.21 -5.61
C ALA A 141 2.82 -16.51 -6.62
N VAL A 142 3.13 -17.38 -7.59
CA VAL A 142 2.20 -17.82 -8.64
C VAL A 142 2.05 -19.33 -8.55
N ASP A 143 0.80 -19.82 -8.57
CA ASP A 143 0.43 -21.24 -8.55
C ASP A 143 1.08 -22.04 -7.42
N LYS A 144 1.12 -21.44 -6.23
CA LYS A 144 1.76 -21.98 -5.00
C LYS A 144 3.27 -22.17 -5.13
N GLY A 145 3.92 -21.55 -6.10
CA GLY A 145 5.37 -21.48 -6.21
C GLY A 145 6.01 -20.60 -5.13
N GLU A 146 7.33 -20.51 -5.17
CA GLU A 146 8.09 -19.64 -4.26
C GLU A 146 7.82 -18.15 -4.51
N TYR A 147 7.91 -17.36 -3.44
CA TYR A 147 7.87 -15.91 -3.54
C TYR A 147 9.12 -15.38 -4.23
N ARG A 148 8.90 -14.50 -5.20
CA ARG A 148 9.96 -13.81 -5.95
C ARG A 148 9.74 -12.32 -5.86
N ASN A 149 10.80 -11.53 -5.98
CA ASN A 149 10.66 -10.08 -6.06
C ASN A 149 9.77 -9.70 -7.27
N TRP A 150 8.67 -8.99 -7.01
CA TRP A 150 7.81 -8.46 -8.08
C TRP A 150 8.23 -7.04 -8.44
N GLY A 151 8.56 -6.24 -7.43
CA GLY A 151 9.12 -4.90 -7.63
C GLY A 151 9.07 -4.05 -6.37
N THR A 152 9.53 -2.81 -6.52
CA THR A 152 9.47 -1.77 -5.49
C THR A 152 8.74 -0.56 -6.04
N THR A 153 7.81 -0.02 -5.25
CA THR A 153 7.15 1.25 -5.53
C THR A 153 7.65 2.30 -4.55
N TRP A 154 8.08 3.44 -5.06
CA TRP A 154 8.51 4.60 -4.30
C TRP A 154 7.39 5.61 -4.26
N TYR A 155 7.15 6.19 -3.10
CA TYR A 155 6.12 7.21 -2.89
C TYR A 155 6.76 8.47 -2.32
N THR A 156 6.40 9.61 -2.91
CA THR A 156 6.84 10.95 -2.48
C THR A 156 5.62 11.84 -2.31
N LYS A 157 5.53 12.52 -1.18
CA LYS A 157 4.40 13.40 -0.86
C LYS A 157 4.44 14.64 -1.75
N ASP A 158 3.31 14.99 -2.34
CA ASP A 158 3.14 16.25 -3.05
C ASP A 158 2.80 17.36 -2.05
N GLU A 159 3.81 18.09 -1.60
CA GLU A 159 3.66 19.20 -0.65
C GLU A 159 2.90 20.40 -1.22
N LYS A 160 2.76 20.49 -2.55
CA LYS A 160 2.06 21.58 -3.23
C LYS A 160 0.60 21.25 -3.49
N ALA A 161 0.22 19.98 -3.38
CA ALA A 161 -1.17 19.58 -3.51
C ALA A 161 -2.02 20.22 -2.40
N LYS A 162 -3.13 20.85 -2.78
CA LYS A 162 -4.11 21.34 -1.80
C LYS A 162 -4.57 20.15 -0.94
N PRO A 163 -4.63 20.30 0.39
CA PRO A 163 -5.16 19.25 1.25
C PRO A 163 -6.53 18.82 0.74
N PRO A 164 -6.77 17.51 0.59
CA PRO A 164 -8.07 17.05 0.17
C PRO A 164 -9.16 17.54 1.15
N ALA A 165 -10.24 18.12 0.62
CA ALA A 165 -11.36 18.54 1.44
C ALA A 165 -11.93 17.34 2.21
N ILE A 166 -12.12 17.53 3.52
CA ILE A 166 -12.85 16.58 4.37
C ILE A 166 -14.33 16.71 3.96
N LYS A 167 -14.96 15.60 3.60
CA LYS A 167 -16.41 15.55 3.33
C LYS A 167 -17.17 15.15 4.58
#